data_AF-A0A4Z0ATC8-F1
#
_entry.id   AF-A0A4Z0ATC8-F1
#
_cell.length_a   1.000
_cell.length_b   1.000
_cell.length_c   1.000
_cell.angle_alpha   90.00
_cell.angle_beta   90.00
_cell.angle_gamma   90.00
#
_symmetry.space_group_name_H-M   'P 1'
#
loop_
_entity.id
_entity.type
_entity.pdbx_description
1 polymer ?
#
loop_
_entity_poly.entity_id
_entity_poly.type
_entity_poly.pdbx_seq_one_letter_code
_entity_poly.pdbx_strand_id
1 'polypeptide(L)'
;MNMTQRRQISQTVPSTILRPKRDQLDQINNHLVDLLCKRMNVCMEIAELKAAHDIPMMQPQRIIQVLDQLKDKSAKVGLRSDYVESIFKLIIEETCVQEEHLIQKLRNNEKNS
;
A
#
# COMPACT_ATOMS: atom_id res chain seq x y z
N MET A 1 32.57 15.30 -41.28
CA MET A 1 32.03 15.63 -39.95
C MET A 1 31.03 14.54 -39.56
N ASN A 2 31.30 13.81 -38.49
CA ASN A 2 30.63 12.54 -38.15
C ASN A 2 29.18 12.73 -37.64
N MET A 3 28.26 11.90 -38.14
CA MET A 3 26.86 11.83 -37.68
C MET A 3 26.70 11.31 -36.24
N THR A 4 27.78 10.84 -35.61
CA THR A 4 27.79 10.23 -34.27
C THR A 4 27.84 11.26 -33.13
N GLN A 5 28.00 12.56 -33.42
CA GLN A 5 28.08 13.64 -32.42
C GLN A 5 26.75 14.38 -32.16
N ARG A 6 25.63 13.90 -32.71
CA ARG A 6 24.29 14.50 -32.49
C ARG A 6 23.45 13.83 -31.40
N ARG A 7 24.03 12.93 -30.59
CA ARG A 7 23.31 12.17 -29.55
C ARG A 7 23.36 12.79 -28.16
N GLN A 8 23.85 14.01 -28.04
CA GLN A 8 23.77 14.82 -26.83
C GLN A 8 23.16 16.16 -27.23
N ILE A 9 22.21 16.67 -26.44
CA ILE A 9 21.49 17.94 -26.58
C ILE A 9 20.19 17.84 -27.41
N SER A 10 19.12 17.35 -26.77
CA SER A 10 17.84 18.09 -26.73
C SER A 10 16.93 17.45 -25.67
N GLN A 11 17.22 17.67 -24.38
CA GLN A 11 16.13 17.64 -23.41
C GLN A 11 15.28 18.88 -23.69
N THR A 12 14.04 18.69 -24.10
CA THR A 12 13.10 19.80 -24.33
C THR A 12 12.93 20.57 -23.02
N VAL A 13 12.78 21.90 -23.07
CA VAL A 13 12.61 22.76 -21.88
C VAL A 13 11.55 22.23 -20.88
N PRO A 14 10.42 21.64 -21.30
CA PRO A 14 9.48 21.01 -20.36
C PRO A 14 10.09 19.83 -19.58
N SER A 15 10.93 19.02 -20.21
CA SER A 15 11.56 17.86 -19.55
C SER A 15 12.59 18.27 -18.49
N THR A 16 13.30 19.38 -18.68
CA THR A 16 14.29 19.87 -17.71
C THR A 16 13.62 20.55 -16.51
N ILE A 17 12.52 21.28 -16.71
CA ILE A 17 11.77 21.95 -15.64
C ILE A 17 10.99 20.93 -14.77
N LEU A 18 10.41 19.90 -15.38
CA LEU A 18 9.60 18.92 -14.66
C LEU A 18 10.41 17.85 -13.93
N ARG A 19 11.66 17.60 -14.35
CA ARG A 19 12.48 16.52 -13.81
C ARG A 19 12.66 16.56 -12.29
N PRO A 20 13.04 17.70 -11.66
CA PRO A 20 13.17 17.74 -10.20
C PRO A 20 11.87 17.42 -9.46
N LYS A 21 10.71 17.79 -10.02
CA LYS A 21 9.40 17.47 -9.44
C LYS A 21 9.02 16.01 -9.61
N ARG A 22 9.40 15.39 -10.72
CA ARG A 22 9.24 13.94 -10.93
C ARG A 22 10.13 13.14 -9.99
N ASP A 23 11.38 13.57 -9.81
CA ASP A 23 12.29 12.92 -8.86
C ASP A 23 11.74 12.98 -7.42
N GLN A 24 11.15 14.12 -7.02
CA GLN A 24 10.43 14.24 -5.74
C GLN A 24 9.23 13.30 -5.66
N LEU A 25 8.44 13.17 -6.74
CA LEU A 25 7.30 12.27 -6.77
C LEU A 25 7.72 10.81 -6.69
N ASP A 26 8.79 10.42 -7.38
CA ASP A 26 9.32 9.06 -7.36
C ASP A 26 9.81 8.67 -5.95
N GLN A 27 10.45 9.61 -5.24
CA GLN A 27 10.82 9.40 -3.83
C GLN A 27 9.59 9.17 -2.94
N ILE A 28 8.54 9.98 -3.12
CA ILE A 28 7.28 9.80 -2.37
C ILE A 28 6.65 8.45 -2.71
N ASN A 29 6.61 8.07 -3.98
CA ASN A 29 6.05 6.80 -4.43
C ASN A 29 6.78 5.61 -3.80
N ASN A 30 8.12 5.64 -3.76
CA ASN A 30 8.91 4.62 -3.09
C ASN A 30 8.58 4.54 -1.59
N HIS A 31 8.47 5.68 -0.91
CA HIS A 31 8.04 5.70 0.49
C HIS A 31 6.63 5.15 0.71
N LEU A 32 5.70 5.36 -0.23
CA LEU A 32 4.37 4.76 -0.15
C LEU A 32 4.45 3.23 -0.23
N VAL A 33 5.28 2.68 -1.13
CA VAL A 33 5.50 1.22 -1.23
C VAL A 33 6.12 0.68 0.06
N ASP A 34 7.11 1.35 0.63
CA ASP A 34 7.73 0.96 1.90
C ASP A 34 6.72 0.96 3.05
N LEU A 35 5.84 1.96 3.10
CA LEU A 35 4.79 2.06 4.11
C LEU A 35 3.74 0.95 3.95
N LEU A 36 3.38 0.58 2.72
CA LEU A 36 2.48 -0.53 2.46
C LEU A 36 3.11 -1.86 2.90
N CYS A 37 4.39 -2.09 2.63
CA CYS A 37 5.13 -3.25 3.10
C CYS A 37 5.13 -3.34 4.64
N LYS A 38 5.48 -2.24 5.32
CA LYS A 38 5.42 -2.17 6.80
C LYS A 38 4.02 -2.45 7.34
N ARG A 39 2.99 -1.89 6.72
CA ARG A 39 1.59 -2.14 7.11
C ARG A 39 1.23 -3.62 6.94
N MET A 40 1.63 -4.25 5.84
CA MET A 40 1.36 -5.66 5.59
C MET A 40 2.02 -6.56 6.63
N ASN A 41 3.29 -6.30 6.99
CA ASN A 41 4.00 -7.08 8.02
C ASN A 41 3.25 -7.07 9.36
N VAL A 42 2.79 -5.89 9.80
CA VAL A 42 1.97 -5.78 11.03
C VAL A 42 0.67 -6.57 10.91
N CYS A 43 0.01 -6.55 9.74
CA CYS A 43 -1.18 -7.37 9.52
C CYS A 43 -0.89 -8.88 9.56
N MET A 44 0.27 -9.33 9.08
CA MET A 44 0.66 -10.75 9.15
C MET A 44 0.91 -11.18 10.60
N GLU A 45 1.59 -10.35 11.40
CA GLU A 45 1.74 -10.59 12.85
C GLU A 45 0.36 -10.69 13.55
N ILE A 46 -0.58 -9.81 13.19
CA ILE A 46 -1.97 -9.88 13.68
C ILE A 46 -2.65 -11.18 13.25
N ALA A 47 -2.44 -11.64 12.02
CA ALA A 47 -3.02 -12.89 11.51
C ALA A 47 -2.48 -14.12 12.24
N GLU A 48 -1.18 -14.15 12.58
CA GLU A 48 -0.59 -15.19 13.44
C GLU A 48 -1.27 -15.22 14.81
N LEU A 49 -1.46 -14.06 15.44
CA LEU A 49 -2.18 -13.95 16.71
C LEU A 49 -3.63 -14.43 16.59
N LYS A 50 -4.31 -14.07 15.49
CA LYS A 50 -5.68 -14.52 15.22
C LYS A 50 -5.74 -16.05 15.10
N ALA A 51 -4.82 -16.66 14.34
CA ALA A 51 -4.75 -18.11 14.20
C ALA A 51 -4.52 -18.81 15.55
N ALA A 52 -3.53 -18.34 16.32
CA ALA A 52 -3.16 -18.93 17.61
C ALA A 52 -4.26 -18.86 18.67
N HIS A 53 -5.19 -17.90 18.57
CA HIS A 53 -6.28 -17.70 19.53
C HIS A 53 -7.67 -18.01 18.95
N ASP A 54 -7.72 -18.66 17.78
CA ASP A 54 -8.95 -18.98 17.03
C ASP A 54 -9.89 -17.77 16.82
N ILE A 55 -9.29 -16.58 16.62
CA ILE A 55 -10.03 -15.34 16.34
C ILE A 55 -10.38 -15.32 14.85
N PRO A 56 -11.63 -14.97 14.47
CA PRO A 56 -12.01 -14.82 13.07
C PRO A 56 -11.13 -13.83 12.31
N MET A 57 -10.72 -14.22 11.10
CA MET A 57 -9.91 -13.40 10.19
C MET A 57 -10.63 -12.08 9.86
N MET A 58 -11.89 -12.17 9.40
CA MET A 58 -12.71 -11.01 9.07
C MET A 58 -13.37 -10.39 10.31
N GLN A 59 -13.13 -9.08 10.48
CA GLN A 59 -13.73 -8.26 11.54
C GLN A 59 -14.37 -7.00 10.92
N PRO A 60 -15.63 -7.06 10.46
CA PRO A 60 -16.26 -5.98 9.69
C PRO A 60 -16.30 -4.64 10.42
N GLN A 61 -16.54 -4.66 11.74
CA GLN A 61 -16.59 -3.45 12.56
C GLN A 61 -15.23 -2.73 12.58
N ARG A 62 -14.12 -3.49 12.59
CA ARG A 62 -12.77 -2.90 12.54
C ARG A 62 -12.53 -2.21 11.20
N ILE A 63 -12.98 -2.80 10.09
CA ILE A 63 -12.86 -2.21 8.75
C ILE A 63 -13.64 -0.89 8.67
N ILE A 64 -14.90 -0.89 9.14
CA ILE A 64 -15.73 0.32 9.19
C ILE A 64 -15.03 1.44 9.97
N GLN A 65 -14.53 1.13 11.17
CA GLN A 65 -13.80 2.09 12.00
C GLN A 65 -12.54 2.65 11.31
N VAL A 66 -11.77 1.81 10.60
CA VAL A 66 -10.60 2.29 9.83
C VAL A 66 -11.04 3.25 8.74
N LEU A 67 -12.03 2.89 7.94
CA LEU A 67 -12.47 3.71 6.82
C LEU A 67 -13.06 5.05 7.29
N ASP A 68 -13.82 5.07 8.37
CA ASP A 68 -14.36 6.31 8.95
C ASP A 68 -13.24 7.23 9.45
N GLN A 69 -12.25 6.70 10.17
CA GLN A 69 -11.08 7.47 10.61
C GLN A 69 -10.30 8.07 9.43
N LEU A 70 -10.20 7.35 8.32
CA LEU A 70 -9.50 7.81 7.12
C LEU A 70 -10.31 8.86 6.35
N LYS A 71 -11.63 8.76 6.32
CA LYS A 71 -12.53 9.81 5.79
C LYS A 71 -12.34 11.11 6.55
N ASP A 72 -12.36 11.07 7.87
CA ASP A 72 -12.14 12.24 8.71
C ASP A 72 -10.75 12.85 8.51
N LYS A 73 -9.72 11.99 8.43
CA LYS A 73 -8.34 12.43 8.22
C LYS A 73 -8.16 13.07 6.84
N SER A 74 -8.71 12.46 5.79
CA SER A 74 -8.59 12.95 4.41
C SER A 74 -9.21 14.34 4.25
N ALA A 75 -10.40 14.56 4.82
CA ALA A 75 -11.05 15.86 4.81
C ALA A 75 -10.20 16.95 5.48
N LYS A 76 -9.58 16.65 6.63
CA LYS A 76 -8.72 17.58 7.38
C LYS A 76 -7.46 18.00 6.63
N VAL A 77 -6.93 17.15 5.75
CA VAL A 77 -5.71 17.43 4.97
C VAL A 77 -6.00 17.87 3.53
N GLY A 78 -7.26 18.14 3.19
CA GLY A 78 -7.67 18.63 1.88
C GLY A 78 -7.71 17.57 0.77
N LEU A 79 -7.75 16.28 1.13
CA LEU A 79 -7.95 15.19 0.17
C LEU A 79 -9.43 14.82 0.07
N ARG A 80 -9.89 14.51 -1.14
CA ARG A 80 -11.24 14.03 -1.37
C ARG A 80 -11.44 12.68 -0.67
N SER A 81 -12.45 12.57 0.20
CA SER A 81 -12.58 11.42 1.10
C SER A 81 -12.91 10.11 0.39
N ASP A 82 -13.68 10.16 -0.70
CA ASP A 82 -13.98 9.03 -1.58
C ASP A 82 -12.72 8.43 -2.23
N TYR A 83 -11.75 9.27 -2.59
CA TYR A 83 -10.47 8.86 -3.18
C TYR A 83 -9.63 8.10 -2.16
N VAL A 84 -9.50 8.64 -0.94
CA VAL A 84 -8.75 7.97 0.14
C VAL A 84 -9.45 6.68 0.57
N GLU A 85 -10.77 6.70 0.71
CA GLU A 85 -11.55 5.49 1.00
C GLU A 85 -11.33 4.40 -0.04
N SER A 86 -11.36 4.75 -1.34
CA SER A 86 -11.17 3.79 -2.43
C SER A 86 -9.79 3.15 -2.40
N ILE A 87 -8.73 3.94 -2.15
CA ILE A 87 -7.37 3.41 -2.00
C ILE A 87 -7.30 2.43 -0.84
N PHE A 88 -7.85 2.79 0.32
CA PHE A 88 -7.77 1.94 1.49
C PHE A 88 -8.64 0.69 1.40
N LYS A 89 -9.74 0.72 0.65
CA LYS A 89 -10.50 -0.50 0.32
C LYS A 89 -9.63 -1.52 -0.43
N LEU A 90 -8.89 -1.08 -1.46
CA LEU A 90 -7.96 -1.95 -2.20
C LEU A 90 -6.85 -2.51 -1.30
N ILE A 91 -6.27 -1.66 -0.45
CA ILE A 91 -5.23 -2.09 0.50
C ILE A 91 -5.78 -3.13 1.50
N ILE A 92 -6.99 -2.90 2.02
CA ILE A 92 -7.64 -3.82 2.97
C ILE A 92 -7.98 -5.14 2.29
N GLU A 93 -8.50 -5.10 1.06
CA GLU A 93 -8.81 -6.31 0.29
C GLU A 93 -7.58 -7.20 0.09
N GLU A 94 -6.45 -6.63 -0.35
CA GLU A 94 -5.18 -7.37 -0.47
C GLU A 94 -4.73 -7.93 0.89
N THR A 95 -4.90 -7.16 1.97
CA THR A 95 -4.60 -7.65 3.33
C THR A 95 -5.43 -8.87 3.68
N CYS A 96 -6.73 -8.84 3.40
CA CYS A 96 -7.63 -9.95 3.70
C CYS A 96 -7.21 -11.23 2.98
N VAL A 97 -6.82 -11.14 1.71
CA VAL A 97 -6.33 -12.26 0.92
C VAL A 97 -5.08 -12.88 1.57
N GLN A 98 -4.11 -12.05 1.97
CA GLN A 98 -2.87 -12.54 2.59
C GLN A 98 -3.10 -13.13 4.00
N GLU A 99 -3.92 -12.49 4.83
CA GLU A 99 -4.26 -13.01 6.16
C GLU A 99 -4.96 -14.37 6.06
N GLU A 100 -5.93 -14.51 5.14
CA GLU A 100 -6.64 -15.77 4.94
C GLU A 100 -5.69 -16.89 4.50
N HIS A 101 -4.80 -16.62 3.53
CA HIS A 101 -3.81 -17.60 3.08
C HIS A 101 -2.90 -18.08 4.24
N LEU A 102 -2.40 -17.14 5.05
CA LEU A 102 -1.54 -17.46 6.19
C LEU A 102 -2.27 -18.27 7.26
N ILE A 103 -3.47 -17.83 7.67
CA ILE A 103 -4.25 -18.50 8.72
C ILE A 103 -4.60 -19.94 8.30
N GLN A 104 -4.97 -20.15 7.03
CA GLN A 104 -5.24 -21.50 6.52
C GLN A 104 -3.98 -22.38 6.53
N LYS A 105 -2.83 -21.82 6.12
CA LYS A 105 -1.55 -22.53 6.17
C LYS A 105 -1.19 -22.97 7.59
N LEU A 106 -1.33 -22.08 8.58
CA LEU A 106 -1.02 -22.37 9.98
C LEU A 106 -1.91 -23.48 10.55
N ARG A 107 -3.23 -23.36 10.35
CA ARG A 107 -4.21 -24.36 10.80
C ARG A 107 -4.01 -25.74 10.17
N ASN A 108 -3.57 -25.80 8.91
CA ASN A 108 -3.29 -27.07 8.24
C ASN A 108 -2.03 -27.75 8.79
N ASN A 109 -1.01 -26.97 9.18
CA ASN A 109 0.21 -27.52 9.76
C ASN A 109 -0.03 -28.11 11.17
N GLU A 110 -0.89 -27.47 11.98
CA GLU A 110 -1.30 -27.99 13.29
C GLU A 110 -2.07 -29.31 13.19
N LYS A 111 -2.90 -29.51 12.16
CA LYS A 111 -3.63 -30.76 11.94
C LYS A 111 -2.77 -31.93 11.46
N ASN A 112 -1.61 -31.62 10.88
CA ASN A 112 -0.66 -32.60 10.32
C ASN A 112 0.53 -32.89 11.25
N SER A 113 0.59 -32.23 12.42
CA SER A 113 1.59 -32.44 13.48
C SER A 113 1.02 -33.29 14.61
#